data_AF-I6F8N5-F1
#
_entry.id   AF-I6F8N5-F1
#
_cell.length_a   1.000
_cell.length_b   1.000
_cell.length_c   1.000
_cell.angle_alpha   90.00
_cell.angle_beta   90.00
_cell.angle_gamma   90.00
#
_symmetry.space_group_name_H-M   'P 1'
#
loop_
_entity.id
_entity.type
_entity.pdbx_description
1 polymer ?
#
loop_
_entity_poly.entity_id
_entity_poly.type
_entity_poly.pdbx_seq_one_letter_code
_entity_poly.pdbx_strand_id
1 'polypeptide(L)' 'MRKPNNAVGPQVRNKKKVAKGKLIPVMAITSLAAGIQAATQYFAYSFNYQELLGPNFNHIYAPWSYFKWYSAWNERLPD' A
#
# COMPACT_ATOMS: atom_id res chain seq x y z
N MET A 1 -33.17 -43.37 0.92
CA MET A 1 -33.81 -42.67 -0.23
C MET A 1 -33.41 -41.21 -0.20
N ARG A 2 -32.82 -40.65 -1.27
CA ARG A 2 -32.49 -39.22 -1.35
C ARG A 2 -33.70 -38.45 -1.90
N LYS A 3 -34.08 -37.35 -1.23
CA LYS A 3 -35.25 -36.54 -1.56
C LYS A 3 -34.93 -35.67 -2.78
N PRO A 4 -35.73 -35.69 -3.87
CA PRO A 4 -35.46 -34.87 -5.04
C PRO A 4 -35.72 -33.39 -4.75
N ASN A 5 -34.80 -32.53 -5.21
CA ASN A 5 -34.91 -31.08 -5.11
C ASN A 5 -36.01 -30.59 -6.07
N ASN A 6 -37.06 -29.96 -5.54
CA ASN A 6 -38.25 -29.55 -6.27
C ASN A 6 -38.37 -28.02 -6.43
N ALA A 7 -37.26 -27.31 -6.46
CA ALA A 7 -37.25 -25.86 -6.67
C ALA A 7 -37.49 -25.53 -8.16
N VAL A 8 -38.75 -25.25 -8.51
CA VAL A 8 -39.14 -24.72 -9.84
C VAL A 8 -39.51 -23.23 -9.72
N GLY A 9 -38.82 -22.40 -10.51
CA GLY A 9 -38.90 -20.93 -10.50
C GLY A 9 -37.54 -20.34 -10.90
N PRO A 10 -37.44 -19.07 -11.30
CA PRO A 10 -36.15 -18.46 -11.57
C PRO A 10 -35.34 -18.52 -10.26
N GLN A 11 -34.39 -19.45 -10.20
CA GLN A 11 -33.34 -19.42 -9.19
C GLN A 11 -32.50 -18.20 -9.55
N VAL A 12 -32.97 -17.02 -9.10
CA VAL A 12 -32.37 -15.71 -9.36
C VAL A 12 -30.98 -15.78 -8.77
N ARG A 13 -30.06 -16.20 -9.65
CA ARG A 13 -28.61 -16.29 -9.54
C ARG A 13 -28.20 -16.14 -8.09
N ASN A 14 -28.04 -17.26 -7.39
CA ASN A 14 -27.42 -17.28 -6.07
C ASN A 14 -26.13 -16.46 -6.22
N LYS A 15 -26.14 -15.19 -5.80
CA LYS A 15 -24.96 -14.33 -5.91
C LYS A 15 -24.02 -15.02 -4.94
N LYS A 16 -23.13 -15.88 -5.45
CA LYS A 16 -22.01 -16.39 -4.67
C LYS A 16 -21.48 -15.14 -3.99
N LYS A 17 -21.66 -15.06 -2.67
CA LYS A 17 -21.09 -13.97 -1.90
C LYS A 17 -19.62 -14.05 -2.25
N VAL A 18 -19.14 -13.11 -3.08
CA VAL A 18 -17.72 -13.01 -3.38
C VAL A 18 -17.15 -12.80 -1.99
N ALA A 19 -16.57 -13.85 -1.42
CA ALA A 19 -15.89 -13.74 -0.14
C ALA A 19 -14.93 -12.57 -0.35
N LYS A 20 -15.10 -11.49 0.41
CA LYS A 20 -14.19 -10.34 0.35
C LYS A 20 -12.85 -10.84 0.89
N GLY A 21 -12.10 -11.52 0.03
CA GLY A 21 -10.82 -12.10 0.34
C GLY A 21 -9.87 -10.96 0.64
N LYS A 22 -9.25 -10.99 1.83
CA LYS A 22 -8.25 -9.98 2.22
C LYS A 22 -7.00 -10.01 1.32
N LEU A 23 -6.84 -11.04 0.48
CA LEU A 23 -5.69 -11.21 -0.39
C LEU A 23 -5.47 -10.04 -1.35
N ILE A 24 -6.52 -9.62 -2.08
CA ILE A 24 -6.41 -8.50 -3.03
C ILE A 24 -6.04 -7.18 -2.32
N PRO A 25 -6.72 -6.75 -1.24
CA PRO A 25 -6.32 -5.52 -0.55
C PRO A 25 -4.93 -5.63 0.09
N VAL A 26 -4.53 -6.81 0.62
CA VAL A 26 -3.18 -7.01 1.13
C VAL A 26 -2.15 -6.84 0.02
N MET A 27 -2.34 -7.47 -1.14
CA MET A 27 -1.45 -7.34 -2.29
C MET A 27 -1.34 -5.88 -2.77
N ALA A 28 -2.46 -5.15 -2.81
CA ALA A 28 -2.48 -3.75 -3.18
C ALA A 28 -1.66 -2.89 -2.18
N ILE A 29 -1.87 -3.08 -0.87
CA ILE A 29 -1.11 -2.37 0.17
C ILE A 29 0.38 -2.72 0.10
N THR A 30 0.73 -3.99 -0.09
CA THR A 30 2.15 -4.40 -0.20
C THR A 30 2.81 -3.83 -1.45
N SER A 31 2.10 -3.78 -2.58
CA SER A 31 2.62 -3.19 -3.81
C SER A 31 2.85 -1.68 -3.64
N LEU A 32 1.92 -1.00 -2.97
CA LEU A 32 2.05 0.43 -2.66
C LEU A 32 3.24 0.68 -1.73
N ALA A 33 3.38 -0.10 -0.65
CA ALA A 33 4.48 0.02 0.28
C ALA A 33 5.84 -0.22 -0.39
N ALA A 34 5.93 -1.23 -1.26
CA ALA A 34 7.14 -1.51 -2.03
C ALA A 34 7.52 -0.34 -2.95
N GLY A 35 6.54 0.26 -3.64
CA GLY A 35 6.76 1.44 -4.48
C GLY A 35 7.26 2.65 -3.69
N ILE A 36 6.65 2.94 -2.54
CA ILE A 36 7.06 4.03 -1.66
C ILE A 36 8.48 3.80 -1.12
N GLN A 37 8.82 2.56 -0.73
CA GLN A 37 10.15 2.21 -0.27
C GLN A 37 11.20 2.41 -1.36
N ALA A 38 10.93 1.92 -2.57
CA ALA A 38 11.82 2.08 -3.71
C ALA A 38 12.04 3.55 -4.07
N ALA A 39 10.97 4.35 -4.10
CA ALA A 39 11.03 5.79 -4.36
C ALA A 39 11.87 6.52 -3.29
N THR A 40 11.67 6.19 -2.02
CA THR A 40 12.43 6.79 -0.90
C THR A 40 13.92 6.44 -0.99
N GLN A 41 14.25 5.18 -1.32
CA GLN A 41 15.64 4.75 -1.46
C GLN A 41 16.32 5.39 -2.69
N TYR A 42 15.59 5.51 -3.80
CA TYR A 42 16.10 6.18 -5.00
C TYR A 42 16.35 7.68 -4.76
N PHE A 43 15.43 8.34 -4.05
CA PHE A 43 15.61 9.72 -3.60
C PHE A 43 16.84 9.85 -2.70
N ALA A 44 16.96 9.00 -1.68
CA ALA A 44 18.13 8.97 -0.82
C ALA A 44 19.45 8.78 -1.58
N TYR A 45 19.49 7.87 -2.55
CA TYR A 45 20.64 7.65 -3.42
C TYR A 45 20.98 8.91 -4.24
N SER A 46 19.97 9.55 -4.82
CA SER A 46 20.14 10.75 -5.65
C SER A 46 20.67 11.94 -4.85
N PHE A 47 20.32 12.03 -3.56
CA PHE A 47 20.75 13.07 -2.64
C PHE A 47 21.94 12.64 -1.76
N ASN A 48 22.69 11.59 -2.13
CA ASN A 48 23.87 11.11 -1.38
C ASN A 48 23.61 10.86 0.12
N TYR A 49 22.42 10.36 0.49
CA TYR A 49 22.06 10.04 1.88
C TYR A 49 22.18 11.24 2.83
N GLN A 50 21.86 12.43 2.35
CA GLN A 50 21.98 13.67 3.12
C GLN A 50 21.20 13.61 4.45
N GLU A 51 21.79 14.15 5.52
CA GLU A 51 21.22 14.15 6.87
C GLU A 51 19.83 14.84 6.95
N LEU A 52 19.55 15.75 6.02
CA LEU A 52 18.26 16.44 5.90
C LEU A 52 17.07 15.51 5.63
N LEU A 53 17.28 14.32 5.06
CA LEU A 53 16.22 13.31 4.88
C LEU A 53 15.75 12.68 6.21
N GLY A 54 16.47 12.98 7.30
CA GLY A 54 16.22 12.42 8.62
C GLY A 54 17.10 11.21 8.93
N PRO A 55 16.88 10.58 10.10
CA PRO A 55 17.68 9.45 10.54
C PRO A 55 17.52 8.25 9.60
N ASN A 56 18.63 7.74 9.09
CA ASN A 56 18.72 6.45 8.38
C ASN A 56 19.50 5.45 9.23
N PHE A 57 19.28 4.15 8.98
CA PHE A 57 20.09 3.09 9.58
C PHE A 57 20.86 2.39 8.47
N ASN A 58 22.19 2.53 8.46
CA ASN A 58 23.05 1.93 7.44
C ASN A 58 22.58 2.23 6.01
N HIS A 59 22.26 3.50 5.71
CA HIS A 59 21.72 3.94 4.42
C HIS A 59 20.34 3.41 4.04
N ILE A 60 19.63 2.73 4.96
CA ILE A 60 18.24 2.34 4.76
C ILE A 60 17.34 3.40 5.37
N TYR A 61 16.54 4.04 4.54
CA TYR A 61 15.50 4.95 4.98
C TYR A 61 14.18 4.24 5.14
N ALA A 62 13.41 4.68 6.15
CA ALA A 62 12.04 4.23 6.28
C ALA A 62 11.17 4.80 5.15
N PRO A 63 10.12 4.10 4.68
CA PRO A 63 9.33 4.52 3.53
C PRO A 63 8.64 5.88 3.72
N TRP A 64 8.41 6.30 4.97
CA TRP A 64 7.81 7.58 5.31
C TRP A 64 8.81 8.75 5.46
N SER A 65 10.12 8.49 5.33
CA SER A 65 11.15 9.53 5.52
C SER A 65 11.03 10.66 4.49
N TYR A 66 10.61 10.32 3.26
CA TYR A 66 10.30 11.31 2.22
C TYR A 66 9.24 12.33 2.68
N PHE A 67 8.16 11.89 3.34
CA PHE A 67 7.11 12.80 3.81
C PHE A 67 7.60 13.74 4.90
N LYS A 68 8.47 13.25 5.80
CA LYS A 68 9.09 14.08 6.84
C LYS A 68 9.97 15.17 6.24
N TRP A 69 10.82 14.80 5.27
CA TRP A 69 11.63 15.76 4.52
C TRP A 69 10.75 16.79 3.80
N TYR A 70 9.69 16.33 3.13
CA TYR A 70 8.77 17.22 2.41
C TYR A 70 8.06 18.23 3.33
N SER A 71 7.62 17.79 4.52
CA SER A 71 7.03 18.70 5.53
C SER A 71 8.05 19.74 5.99
N ALA A 72 9.26 19.29 6.36
CA ALA A 72 10.33 20.18 6.82
C ALA A 72 10.82 21.14 5.73
N TRP A 73 10.71 20.76 4.45
CA TRP A 73 10.99 21.63 3.31
C TRP A 73 9.93 22.72 3.17
N ASN A 74 8.64 22.36 3.24
CA ASN A 74 7.54 23.34 3.16
C ASN A 74 7.57 24.32 4.32
N GLU A 75 7.91 23.88 5.53
CA GLU A 75 8.08 24.79 6.69
C GLU A 75 9.24 25.78 6.52
N ARG A 76 10.21 25.49 5.64
CA ARG A 76 11.35 26.38 5.34
C ARG A 76 11.08 27.34 4.19
N LEU A 77 9.99 27.18 3.45
CA LEU A 77 9.47 28.23 2.57
C LEU A 77 8.40 28.98 3.34
N PRO A 78 8.74 30.05 4.09
CA PRO A 78 7.75 31.06 4.37
C PRO A 78 7.37 31.70 3.02
N ASP A 79 6.07 31.87 2.78
CA ASP A 79 5.59 32.74 1.70
C ASP A 79 6.22 34.15 1.81
#